data_AF-A0A5K1A4Z3-F1
#
_entry.id   AF-A0A5K1A4Z3-F1
#
_cell.length_a   1.000
_cell.length_b   1.000
_cell.length_c   1.000
_cell.angle_alpha   90.00
_cell.angle_beta   90.00
_cell.angle_gamma   90.00
#
_symmetry.space_group_name_H-M   'P 1'
#
loop_
_entity.id
_entity.type
_entity.pdbx_description
1 polymer ?
#
loop_
_entity_poly.entity_id
_entity_poly.type
_entity_poly.pdbx_seq_one_letter_code
_entity_poly.pdbx_strand_id
1 'polypeptide(L)' 'SLMSVPPEQGQFMSLLLKLMNASKTIEIGVFTGYSLLTTALALPENGK' A
#
# COMPACT_ATOMS: atom_id res chain seq x y z
N SER A 1 16.10 1.52 -9.10
CA SER A 1 16.22 1.08 -7.69
C SER A 1 15.62 -0.31 -7.60
N LEU A 2 16.42 -1.35 -7.31
CA LEU A 2 15.96 -2.76 -7.36
C LEU A 2 15.08 -3.17 -6.17
N MET A 3 14.96 -2.31 -5.15
CA MET A 3 14.24 -2.58 -3.89
C MET A 3 12.86 -1.91 -3.79
N SER A 4 12.51 -1.02 -4.72
CA SER A 4 11.19 -0.37 -4.74
C SER A 4 10.18 -1.26 -5.45
N VAL A 5 8.94 -1.28 -4.95
CA VAL A 5 7.83 -2.00 -5.58
C VAL A 5 7.56 -1.42 -6.98
N PRO A 6 7.43 -2.25 -8.04
CA PRO A 6 7.04 -1.79 -9.37
C PRO A 6 5.67 -1.07 -9.33
N PRO A 7 5.45 -0.02 -10.14
CA PRO A 7 4.19 0.74 -10.11
C PRO A 7 2.92 -0.11 -10.29
N GLU A 8 2.97 -1.10 -11.19
CA GLU A 8 1.87 -2.04 -11.43
C GLU A 8 1.51 -2.86 -10.19
N GLN A 9 2.52 -3.26 -9.40
CA GLN A 9 2.30 -3.99 -8.15
C GLN A 9 1.71 -3.08 -7.07
N GLY A 10 2.09 -1.80 -7.03
CA GLY A 10 1.46 -0.80 -6.16
C GLY A 10 -0.03 -0.61 -6.50
N GLN A 11 -0.36 -0.47 -7.79
CA GLN A 11 -1.76 -0.34 -8.22
C GLN A 11 -2.59 -1.57 -7.85
N PHE A 12 -2.04 -2.77 -8.08
CA PHE A 12 -2.69 -4.01 -7.68
C PHE A 12 -2.92 -4.10 -6.17
N MET A 13 -1.93 -3.71 -5.35
CA MET A 13 -2.09 -3.65 -3.89
C MET A 13 -3.18 -2.67 -3.47
N SER A 14 -3.24 -1.48 -4.10
CA SER A 14 -4.30 -0.50 -3.82
C SER A 14 -5.69 -1.05 -4.14
N LEU A 15 -5.84 -1.76 -5.27
CA LEU A 15 -7.10 -2.41 -5.63
C LEU A 15 -7.49 -3.49 -4.60
N LEU A 16 -6.55 -4.35 -4.21
CA LEU A 16 -6.79 -5.38 -3.20
C LEU A 16 -7.25 -4.80 -1.86
N LEU A 17 -6.55 -3.77 -1.36
CA LEU A 17 -6.90 -3.11 -0.10
C LEU A 17 -8.32 -2.54 -0.13
N LYS A 18 -8.71 -1.92 -1.25
CA LYS A 18 -10.07 -1.39 -1.44
C LYS A 18 -11.12 -2.49 -1.51
N LEU A 19 -10.87 -3.57 -2.25
CA LEU A 19 -11.79 -4.72 -2.34
C LEU A 19 -11.97 -5.41 -0.99
N MET A 20 -10.92 -5.47 -0.18
CA MET A 20 -10.96 -6.03 1.17
C MET A 20 -11.60 -5.10 2.20
N ASN A 21 -11.94 -3.85 1.84
CA ASN A 21 -12.32 -2.80 2.79
C ASN A 21 -11.33 -2.69 3.96
N ALA A 22 -10.03 -2.77 3.65
CA ALA A 22 -8.98 -2.73 4.65
C ALA A 22 -9.01 -1.39 5.40
N SER A 23 -8.88 -1.45 6.73
CA SER A 23 -8.81 -0.28 7.61
C SER A 23 -7.63 -0.33 8.56
N LYS A 24 -6.97 -1.48 8.69
CA LYS A 24 -5.78 -1.67 9.52
C LYS A 24 -4.79 -2.56 8.77
N THR A 25 -3.60 -2.05 8.52
CA THR A 25 -2.55 -2.74 7.76
C THR A 25 -1.23 -2.73 8.52
N ILE A 26 -0.35 -3.68 8.18
CA ILE A 26 1.03 -3.69 8.67
C ILE A 26 1.93 -3.94 7.47
N GLU A 27 2.90 -3.05 7.26
CA GLU A 27 3.88 -3.18 6.20
C GLU A 27 5.25 -3.49 6.81
N ILE A 28 5.80 -4.66 6.47
CA ILE A 28 7.12 -5.09 6.92
C ILE A 28 8.10 -4.89 5.76
N GLY A 29 9.04 -3.97 5.94
CA GLY A 29 10.02 -3.59 4.91
C GLY A 29 9.54 -2.45 4.02
N VAL A 30 9.66 -1.22 4.52
CA VAL A 30 9.11 -0.01 3.88
C VAL A 30 10.06 0.63 2.86
N PHE A 31 11.36 0.31 2.90
CA PHE A 31 12.42 0.98 2.12
C PHE A 31 12.22 2.50 2.05
N THR A 32 11.98 3.07 0.86
CA THR A 32 11.76 4.52 0.64
C THR A 32 10.29 4.95 0.79
N GLY A 33 9.39 4.06 1.17
CA GLY A 33 7.99 4.38 1.48
C GLY A 33 7.02 4.41 0.30
N TYR A 34 7.42 3.98 -0.90
CA TYR A 34 6.52 3.97 -2.06
C TYR A 34 5.32 3.02 -1.88
N SER A 35 5.59 1.81 -1.38
CA SER A 35 4.56 0.83 -1.03
C SER A 35 3.68 1.33 0.11
N LEU A 36 4.29 1.88 1.17
CA LEU A 36 3.56 2.45 2.30
C LEU A 36 2.64 3.60 1.90
N LEU A 37 3.10 4.51 1.04
CA LEU A 37 2.27 5.60 0.51
C LEU A 37 1.10 5.06 -0.31
N THR A 38 1.35 4.05 -1.14
CA THR A 38 0.31 3.42 -1.95
C THR A 38 -0.75 2.73 -1.07
N THR A 39 -0.31 2.07 0.00
CA THR A 39 -1.18 1.49 1.03
C THR A 39 -2.00 2.58 1.72
N ALA A 40 -1.37 3.64 2.21
CA ALA A 40 -2.04 4.73 2.92
C ALA A 40 -3.11 5.43 2.06
N LEU A 41 -2.84 5.66 0.78
CA LEU A 41 -3.81 6.24 -0.18
C LEU A 41 -4.97 5.30 -0.53
N ALA A 42 -4.81 4.00 -0.29
CA ALA A 42 -5.87 3.02 -0.55
C ALA A 42 -6.81 2.83 0.65
N LEU A 43 -6.36 3.17 1.85
CA LEU A 43 -7.14 3.09 3.08
C LEU A 43 -8.15 4.25 3.21
N PRO A 44 -9.23 4.08 3.98
CA PRO A 44 -10.09 5.20 4.35
C PRO A 44 -9.32 6.25 5.16
N GLU A 45 -9.83 7.48 5.25
CA GLU A 45 -9.17 8.60 5.95
C GLU A 45 -8.80 8.29 7.41
N ASN A 46 -9.52 7.38 8.06
CA ASN A 46 -9.27 6.92 9.42
C ASN A 46 -8.53 5.57 9.51
N GLY A 47 -7.94 5.10 8.39
CA GLY A 47 -7.17 3.87 8.30
C GLY A 47 -5.88 3.91 9.12
N LYS A 48 -5.39 2.73 9.51
CA LYS A 48 -4.24 2.55 10.41
C LYS A 48 -3.21 1.57 9.89
#